data_AF-A0A1L7WB46-F1
#
_entry.id   AF-A0A1L7WB46-F1
#
_cell.length_a   1.000
_cell.length_b   1.000
_cell.length_c   1.000
_cell.angle_alpha   90.00
_cell.angle_beta   90.00
_cell.angle_gamma   90.00
#
_symmetry.space_group_name_H-M   'P 1'
#
loop_
_entity.id
_entity.type
_entity.pdbx_description
1 polymer ?
#
loop_
_entity_poly.entity_id
_entity_poly.type
_entity_poly.pdbx_seq_one_letter_code
_entity_poly.pdbx_strand_id
1 'polypeptide(L)'
;MNAVDTCFPSSRPLLCLWHANKAVLRYCQPRFTRQTQGDNPRIEAWNEFYGHWHSIIKSPNEQTFHERVSEFEKKYLPDYIEEVRYIKTNWLDKYKEKLVKAWVNQHPHFDNVVTSRVEGIHWLLKSHLKVSTLDLFEAWRSIKHALLNQLAELKSNQAKQKIRTPIELSSALYGAVRGWVSHEALRKVEQQRKLLLHEGSAPLSACTGFFSRSQGLPCAHKLKGLLVRDQALQLEDFHPHWHLTRKDNRRPLLEPCQRVDPVAASSSLPLSSVRRELSGFEVIENARPIRNPPLCSKCHILGHARNSKECPLRYSELRALPVVSSDQPQTCSENFQWIPFAVPEEPRPPAMETLDEILWQPITTLENFEFEPELTCQDLPCQLTIETEQVDRHITTPEPRHLSPAPSMYTPPVSSQLTSRDPASDPTTHLRYDDPRAIHQRYVKSREDWYKAQPLGPWLGNRQYRKAMGLSLGYPKASYSWCLDYKQMGRYCKTSTGLREWTKEEMMAYLDWDKAETDRIEARVAEETENGRLFTSRRGMGELWEMAQRDIDEQEALYSAAEQEESCIVVQP
;
A
#
# COMPACT_ATOMS: atom_id res chain seq x y z
N MET A 1 17.19 -20.58 -17.99
CA MET A 1 16.35 -21.33 -17.03
C MET A 1 17.12 -22.44 -16.30
N ASN A 2 18.24 -22.94 -16.83
CA ASN A 2 19.00 -24.08 -16.29
C ASN A 2 19.42 -23.94 -14.81
N ALA A 3 19.69 -22.71 -14.34
CA ALA A 3 20.02 -22.45 -12.94
C ALA A 3 18.84 -22.72 -11.99
N VAL A 4 17.59 -22.49 -12.41
CA VAL A 4 16.42 -22.72 -11.55
C VAL A 4 16.23 -24.21 -11.28
N ASP A 5 16.37 -25.05 -12.32
CA ASP A 5 16.24 -26.49 -12.18
C ASP A 5 17.34 -27.09 -11.29
N THR A 6 18.50 -26.43 -11.23
CA THR A 6 19.64 -26.83 -10.37
C THR A 6 19.45 -26.35 -8.92
N CYS A 7 19.09 -25.08 -8.72
CA CYS A 7 18.98 -24.48 -7.39
C CYS A 7 17.65 -24.80 -6.68
N PHE A 8 16.57 -25.01 -7.44
CA PHE A 8 15.22 -25.23 -6.93
C PHE A 8 14.56 -26.42 -7.67
N PRO A 9 15.08 -27.64 -7.50
CA PRO A 9 14.65 -28.82 -8.27
C PRO A 9 13.20 -29.24 -8.00
N SER A 10 12.64 -28.85 -6.85
CA SER A 10 11.23 -29.07 -6.50
C SER A 10 10.28 -28.00 -7.04
N SER A 11 10.82 -26.89 -7.55
CA SER A 11 10.02 -25.81 -8.13
C SER A 11 9.60 -26.14 -9.56
N ARG A 12 8.44 -25.61 -9.96
CA ARG A 12 7.94 -25.71 -11.33
C ARG A 12 7.99 -24.31 -11.96
N PRO A 13 9.04 -23.98 -12.73
CA PRO A 13 9.16 -22.65 -13.32
C PRO A 13 8.12 -22.45 -14.41
N LEU A 14 7.32 -21.40 -14.26
CA LEU A 14 6.38 -20.94 -15.27
C LEU A 14 6.97 -19.74 -16.02
N LEU A 15 6.57 -19.57 -17.28
CA LEU A 15 6.89 -18.37 -18.02
C LEU A 15 5.85 -17.29 -17.76
N CYS A 16 6.29 -16.03 -17.71
CA CYS A 16 5.38 -14.90 -17.64
C CYS A 16 4.55 -14.81 -18.91
N LEU A 17 3.24 -15.03 -18.79
CA LEU A 17 2.32 -15.01 -19.91
C LEU A 17 2.24 -13.62 -20.55
N TRP A 18 2.40 -12.54 -19.79
CA TRP A 18 2.43 -11.17 -20.33
C TRP A 18 3.61 -10.96 -21.28
N HIS A 19 4.82 -11.40 -20.90
CA HIS A 19 5.99 -11.31 -21.76
C HIS A 19 5.86 -12.19 -23.01
N ALA A 20 5.33 -13.42 -22.86
CA ALA A 20 5.06 -14.29 -24.00
C ALA A 20 4.09 -13.63 -24.99
N ASN A 21 2.98 -13.09 -24.48
CA ASN A 21 1.99 -12.34 -25.26
C ASN A 21 2.60 -11.12 -25.96
N LYS A 22 3.41 -10.32 -25.25
CA LYS A 22 4.11 -9.16 -25.83
C LYS A 22 5.10 -9.55 -26.92
N ALA A 23 5.82 -10.66 -26.74
CA ALA A 23 6.74 -11.15 -27.75
C ALA A 23 6.02 -11.67 -29.01
N VAL A 24 4.88 -12.36 -28.86
CA VAL A 24 4.03 -12.75 -29.99
C VAL A 24 3.43 -11.53 -30.68
N LEU A 25 2.93 -10.56 -29.92
CA LEU A 25 2.42 -9.30 -30.45
C LEU A 25 3.49 -8.57 -31.27
N ARG A 26 4.68 -8.34 -30.70
CA ARG A 26 5.77 -7.61 -31.35
C ARG A 26 6.23 -8.28 -32.65
N TYR A 27 6.28 -9.62 -32.68
CA TYR A 27 6.74 -10.36 -33.85
C TYR A 27 5.66 -10.48 -34.94
N CYS A 28 4.44 -10.89 -34.56
CA CYS A 28 3.41 -11.25 -35.53
C CYS A 28 2.59 -10.04 -36.00
N GLN A 29 2.28 -9.06 -35.12
CA GLN A 29 1.39 -7.95 -35.45
C GLN A 29 1.82 -7.13 -36.68
N PRO A 30 3.12 -6.79 -36.87
CA PRO A 30 3.55 -6.01 -38.02
C PRO A 30 3.16 -6.60 -39.37
N ARG A 31 3.01 -7.94 -39.49
CA ARG A 31 2.59 -8.59 -40.74
C ARG A 31 1.15 -8.27 -41.12
N PHE A 32 0.29 -8.05 -40.13
CA PHE A 32 -1.11 -7.70 -40.30
C PHE A 32 -1.29 -6.20 -40.52
N THR A 33 -0.34 -5.35 -40.07
CA THR A 33 -0.47 -3.88 -40.09
C THR A 33 0.41 -3.15 -41.12
N ARG A 34 1.50 -3.75 -41.62
CA ARG A 34 2.31 -3.17 -42.70
C ARG A 34 1.62 -3.34 -44.06
N GLN A 35 0.66 -2.49 -44.40
CA GLN A 35 0.27 -2.06 -45.78
C GLN A 35 -1.01 -1.20 -45.76
N THR A 36 -0.88 0.12 -46.00
CA THR A 36 -1.86 1.14 -46.49
C THR A 36 -3.26 1.33 -45.86
N GLN A 37 -3.66 2.61 -45.75
CA GLN A 37 -4.90 3.21 -45.21
C GLN A 37 -6.18 2.39 -45.44
N GLY A 38 -6.80 1.95 -44.33
CA GLY A 38 -8.06 1.22 -44.28
C GLY A 38 -8.16 0.38 -43.01
N ASP A 39 -8.38 1.04 -41.86
CA ASP A 39 -7.94 0.54 -40.55
C ASP A 39 -8.79 -0.61 -39.96
N ASN A 40 -10.09 -0.75 -40.27
CA ASN A 40 -10.96 -1.70 -39.56
C ASN A 40 -10.72 -3.20 -39.87
N PRO A 41 -10.66 -3.66 -41.14
CA PRO A 41 -10.63 -5.10 -41.44
C PRO A 41 -9.32 -5.80 -41.01
N ARG A 42 -8.18 -5.07 -41.00
CA ARG A 42 -6.88 -5.64 -40.60
C ARG A 42 -6.74 -5.74 -39.09
N ILE A 43 -7.30 -4.78 -38.35
CA ILE A 43 -7.36 -4.85 -36.88
C ILE A 43 -8.19 -6.07 -36.47
N GLU A 44 -9.31 -6.33 -37.16
CA GLU A 44 -10.12 -7.52 -36.93
C GLU A 44 -9.34 -8.82 -37.23
N ALA A 45 -8.64 -8.90 -38.36
CA ALA A 45 -7.82 -10.07 -38.71
C ALA A 45 -6.70 -10.34 -37.67
N TRP A 46 -6.01 -9.28 -37.21
CA TRP A 46 -5.03 -9.40 -36.12
C TRP A 46 -5.68 -9.86 -34.81
N ASN A 47 -6.79 -9.24 -34.42
CA ASN A 47 -7.51 -9.58 -33.20
C ASN A 47 -7.99 -11.03 -33.22
N GLU A 48 -8.42 -11.53 -34.39
CA GLU A 48 -8.80 -12.92 -34.58
C GLU A 48 -7.59 -13.86 -34.43
N PHE A 49 -6.49 -13.59 -35.16
CA PHE A 49 -5.26 -14.37 -35.06
C PHE A 49 -4.73 -14.43 -33.63
N TYR A 50 -4.66 -13.27 -32.97
CA TYR A 50 -4.21 -13.15 -31.58
C TYR A 50 -5.21 -13.77 -30.59
N GLY A 51 -6.50 -13.75 -30.93
CA GLY A 51 -7.55 -14.50 -30.25
C GLY A 51 -7.32 -16.01 -30.29
N HIS A 52 -6.92 -16.57 -31.43
CA HIS A 52 -6.54 -17.98 -31.54
C HIS A 52 -5.32 -18.32 -30.68
N TRP A 53 -4.29 -17.49 -30.67
CA TRP A 53 -3.14 -17.65 -29.75
C TRP A 53 -3.60 -17.71 -28.29
N HIS A 54 -4.42 -16.76 -27.85
CA HIS A 54 -4.97 -16.77 -26.49
C HIS A 54 -5.85 -17.99 -26.22
N SER A 55 -6.61 -18.45 -27.21
CA SER A 55 -7.42 -19.67 -27.11
C SER A 55 -6.55 -20.90 -26.89
N ILE A 56 -5.46 -21.04 -27.64
CA ILE A 56 -4.48 -22.12 -27.47
C ILE A 56 -3.91 -22.11 -26.06
N ILE A 57 -3.45 -20.96 -25.55
CA ILE A 57 -2.92 -20.84 -24.19
C ILE A 57 -3.98 -21.18 -23.13
N LYS A 58 -5.24 -20.81 -23.35
CA LYS A 58 -6.36 -21.06 -22.43
C LYS A 58 -6.92 -22.50 -22.53
N SER A 59 -6.30 -23.39 -23.30
CA SER A 59 -6.77 -24.77 -23.46
C SER A 59 -6.85 -25.50 -22.12
N PRO A 60 -8.00 -26.08 -21.75
CA PRO A 60 -8.19 -26.70 -20.45
C PRO A 60 -7.52 -28.08 -20.35
N ASN A 61 -7.41 -28.82 -21.45
CA ASN A 61 -6.81 -30.16 -21.49
C ASN A 61 -5.99 -30.33 -22.78
N GLU A 62 -5.22 -31.42 -22.85
CA GLU A 62 -4.33 -31.68 -23.96
C GLU A 62 -5.07 -31.92 -25.28
N GLN A 63 -6.24 -32.56 -25.24
CA GLN A 63 -7.05 -32.81 -26.44
C GLN A 63 -7.49 -31.49 -27.09
N THR A 64 -8.13 -30.61 -26.32
CA THR A 64 -8.56 -29.28 -26.80
C THR A 64 -7.38 -28.42 -27.24
N PHE A 65 -6.20 -28.59 -26.62
CA PHE A 65 -5.00 -27.92 -27.09
C PHE A 65 -4.62 -28.38 -28.50
N HIS A 66 -4.52 -29.68 -28.75
CA HIS A 66 -4.15 -30.20 -30.07
C HIS A 66 -5.20 -29.83 -31.14
N GLU A 67 -6.49 -29.86 -30.79
CA GLU A 67 -7.58 -29.41 -31.67
C GLU A 67 -7.40 -27.93 -32.07
N ARG A 68 -7.21 -27.04 -31.09
CA ARG A 68 -7.03 -25.60 -31.33
C ARG A 68 -5.76 -25.27 -32.10
N VAL A 69 -4.66 -26.00 -31.85
CA VAL A 69 -3.42 -25.86 -32.62
C VAL A 69 -3.63 -26.32 -34.06
N SER A 70 -4.30 -27.45 -34.29
CA SER A 70 -4.58 -27.93 -35.64
C SER A 70 -5.50 -26.97 -36.41
N GLU A 71 -6.53 -26.41 -35.76
CA GLU A 71 -7.40 -25.40 -36.35
C GLU A 71 -6.63 -24.12 -36.71
N PHE A 72 -5.78 -23.64 -35.80
CA PHE A 72 -4.92 -22.48 -36.02
C PHE A 72 -3.95 -22.70 -37.19
N GLU A 73 -3.31 -23.87 -37.26
CA GLU A 73 -2.42 -24.23 -38.35
C GLU A 73 -3.17 -24.29 -39.69
N LYS A 74 -4.30 -24.99 -39.76
CA LYS A 74 -5.08 -25.10 -41.00
C LYS A 74 -5.52 -23.74 -41.53
N LYS A 75 -5.86 -22.82 -40.64
CA LYS A 75 -6.37 -21.48 -41.01
C LYS A 75 -5.25 -20.53 -41.47
N TYR A 76 -4.12 -20.50 -40.77
CA TYR A 76 -3.11 -19.47 -40.98
C TYR A 76 -1.83 -19.95 -41.68
N LEU A 77 -1.60 -21.27 -41.83
CA LEU A 77 -0.45 -21.77 -42.59
C LEU A 77 -0.40 -21.30 -44.06
N PRO A 78 -1.51 -21.13 -44.81
CA PRO A 78 -1.42 -20.70 -46.20
C PRO A 78 -0.84 -19.28 -46.37
N ASP A 79 -1.25 -18.35 -45.49
CA ASP A 79 -0.98 -16.91 -45.67
C ASP A 79 0.06 -16.34 -44.68
N TYR A 80 0.31 -17.03 -43.56
CA TYR A 80 1.12 -16.54 -42.42
C TYR A 80 2.10 -17.60 -41.90
N ILE A 81 2.86 -18.21 -42.82
CA ILE A 81 3.79 -19.33 -42.53
C ILE A 81 4.79 -18.97 -41.43
N GLU A 82 5.43 -17.80 -41.52
CA GLU A 82 6.50 -17.41 -40.60
C GLU A 82 5.97 -17.11 -39.19
N GLU A 83 4.78 -16.52 -39.08
CA GLU A 83 4.14 -16.24 -37.80
C GLU A 83 3.66 -17.52 -37.11
N VAL A 84 3.07 -18.44 -37.87
CA VAL A 84 2.68 -19.76 -37.36
C VAL A 84 3.91 -20.57 -36.94
N ARG A 85 4.96 -20.57 -37.77
CA ARG A 85 6.23 -21.24 -37.45
C ARG A 85 6.82 -20.66 -36.17
N TYR A 86 6.92 -19.34 -36.05
CA TYR A 86 7.42 -18.67 -34.86
C TYR A 86 6.66 -19.08 -33.60
N ILE A 87 5.32 -19.05 -33.62
CA ILE A 87 4.50 -19.48 -32.47
C ILE A 87 4.79 -20.94 -32.10
N LYS A 88 4.83 -21.82 -33.09
CA LYS A 88 5.04 -23.25 -32.86
C LYS A 88 6.44 -23.55 -32.32
N THR A 89 7.48 -23.15 -33.04
CA THR A 89 8.86 -23.53 -32.73
C THR A 89 9.42 -22.80 -31.52
N ASN A 90 8.99 -21.55 -31.28
CA ASN A 90 9.57 -20.73 -30.22
C ASN A 90 8.77 -20.83 -28.92
N TRP A 91 7.46 -21.11 -29.00
CA TRP A 91 6.59 -21.12 -27.82
C TRP A 91 5.96 -22.48 -27.54
N LEU A 92 5.25 -23.07 -28.50
CA LEU A 92 4.48 -24.29 -28.23
C LEU A 92 5.36 -25.52 -28.05
N ASP A 93 6.31 -25.76 -28.96
CA ASP A 93 7.17 -26.94 -28.93
C ASP A 93 8.11 -26.94 -27.71
N LYS A 94 8.61 -25.75 -27.33
CA LYS A 94 9.59 -25.59 -26.24
C LYS A 94 8.97 -25.36 -24.88
N TYR A 95 7.83 -24.65 -24.82
CA TYR A 95 7.34 -24.07 -23.57
C TYR A 95 5.84 -24.29 -23.30
N LYS A 96 5.13 -25.15 -24.04
CA LYS A 96 3.71 -25.44 -23.77
C LYS A 96 3.44 -25.82 -22.31
N GLU A 97 4.33 -26.59 -21.69
CA GLU A 97 4.18 -27.03 -20.30
C GLU A 97 4.27 -25.89 -19.28
N LYS A 98 4.89 -24.77 -19.66
CA LYS A 98 5.14 -23.59 -18.81
C LYS A 98 4.18 -22.43 -19.07
N LEU A 99 3.31 -22.55 -20.09
CA LEU A 99 2.43 -21.47 -20.56
C LEU A 99 0.96 -21.89 -20.66
N VAL A 100 0.70 -23.08 -21.20
CA VAL A 100 -0.66 -23.51 -21.55
C VAL A 100 -1.35 -24.10 -20.32
N LYS A 101 -2.59 -23.67 -20.08
CA LYS A 101 -3.38 -24.05 -18.89
C LYS A 101 -3.51 -25.55 -18.66
N ALA A 102 -3.57 -26.36 -19.73
CA ALA A 102 -3.66 -27.81 -19.66
C ALA A 102 -2.53 -28.45 -18.83
N TRP A 103 -1.33 -27.89 -18.90
CA TRP A 103 -0.16 -28.34 -18.13
C TRP A 103 0.08 -27.49 -16.90
N VAL A 104 -0.05 -26.16 -17.02
CA VAL A 104 0.20 -25.24 -15.89
C VAL A 104 -0.75 -25.47 -14.71
N ASN A 105 -2.03 -25.75 -14.96
CA ASN A 105 -3.03 -25.98 -13.90
C ASN A 105 -2.89 -27.33 -13.19
N GLN A 106 -1.88 -28.14 -13.53
CA GLN A 106 -1.56 -29.37 -12.79
C GLN A 106 -0.81 -29.05 -11.48
N HIS A 107 -0.26 -27.85 -11.36
CA HIS A 107 0.53 -27.42 -10.21
C HIS A 107 -0.07 -26.17 -9.56
N PRO A 108 0.11 -25.99 -8.23
CA PRO A 108 -0.37 -24.82 -7.52
C PRO A 108 0.45 -23.58 -7.89
N HIS A 109 -0.18 -22.65 -8.60
CA HIS A 109 0.46 -21.39 -9.02
C HIS A 109 -0.26 -20.14 -8.48
N PHE A 110 -1.46 -20.27 -7.90
CA PHE A 110 -2.19 -19.18 -7.22
C PHE A 110 -2.33 -17.90 -8.06
N ASP A 111 -2.60 -18.07 -9.36
CA ASP A 111 -2.66 -17.01 -10.37
C ASP A 111 -1.36 -16.21 -10.60
N ASN A 112 -0.21 -16.69 -10.14
CA ASN A 112 1.11 -16.12 -10.45
C ASN A 112 1.60 -16.56 -11.82
N VAL A 113 0.86 -16.21 -12.88
CA VAL A 113 1.19 -16.52 -14.29
C VAL A 113 1.62 -15.28 -15.09
N VAL A 114 1.57 -14.11 -14.46
CA VAL A 114 1.93 -12.80 -15.06
C VAL A 114 2.78 -11.99 -14.09
N THR A 115 3.48 -10.98 -14.58
CA THR A 115 4.39 -10.11 -13.79
C THR A 115 3.70 -8.90 -13.17
N SER A 116 2.39 -8.74 -13.25
CA SER A 116 1.68 -7.55 -12.74
C SER A 116 1.97 -7.23 -11.26
N ARG A 117 2.16 -8.26 -10.42
CA ARG A 117 2.57 -8.06 -9.01
C ARG A 117 3.99 -7.51 -8.88
N VAL A 118 4.90 -7.96 -9.75
CA VAL A 118 6.28 -7.48 -9.80
C VAL A 118 6.31 -6.04 -10.32
N GLU A 119 5.57 -5.75 -11.38
CA GLU A 119 5.45 -4.39 -11.92
C GLU A 119 4.86 -3.42 -10.91
N GLY A 120 3.88 -3.85 -10.12
CA GLY A 120 3.32 -3.03 -9.04
C GLY A 120 4.37 -2.68 -7.96
N ILE A 121 5.20 -3.65 -7.56
CA ILE A 121 6.29 -3.41 -6.60
C ILE A 121 7.37 -2.51 -7.23
N HIS A 122 7.70 -2.73 -8.50
CA HIS A 122 8.65 -1.91 -9.23
C HIS A 122 8.18 -0.45 -9.33
N TRP A 123 6.92 -0.23 -9.68
CA TRP A 123 6.29 1.09 -9.68
C TRP A 123 6.31 1.72 -8.29
N LEU A 124 5.97 0.96 -7.25
CA LEU A 124 6.01 1.44 -5.87
C LEU A 124 7.43 1.92 -5.50
N LEU A 125 8.46 1.12 -5.79
CA LEU A 125 9.85 1.51 -5.52
C LEU A 125 10.25 2.76 -6.30
N LYS A 126 9.90 2.83 -7.59
CA LYS A 126 10.14 4.04 -8.42
C LYS A 126 9.43 5.27 -7.85
N SER A 127 8.19 5.13 -7.38
CA SER A 127 7.42 6.21 -6.75
C SER A 127 8.09 6.73 -5.48
N HIS A 128 8.72 5.84 -4.70
CA HIS A 128 9.48 6.22 -3.51
C HIS A 128 10.83 6.88 -3.85
N LEU A 129 11.52 6.42 -4.89
CA LEU A 129 12.80 6.99 -5.34
C LEU A 129 12.62 8.36 -6.01
N LYS A 130 11.56 8.56 -6.79
CA LYS A 130 11.17 9.77 -7.54
C LYS A 130 12.14 10.23 -8.64
N VAL A 131 13.45 10.14 -8.42
CA VAL A 131 14.50 10.54 -9.36
C VAL A 131 15.56 9.45 -9.49
N SER A 132 16.26 9.42 -10.62
CA SER A 132 17.31 8.44 -10.93
C SER A 132 18.70 8.88 -10.46
N THR A 133 18.84 10.09 -9.90
CA THR A 133 20.12 10.73 -9.56
C THR A 133 20.42 10.74 -8.05
N LEU A 134 19.67 9.98 -7.25
CA LEU A 134 19.95 9.88 -5.81
C LEU A 134 21.30 9.21 -5.56
N ASP A 135 22.01 9.65 -4.53
CA ASP A 135 23.15 8.88 -4.03
C ASP A 135 22.68 7.55 -3.41
N LEU A 136 23.63 6.63 -3.22
CA LEU A 136 23.33 5.28 -2.78
C LEU A 136 22.66 5.25 -1.39
N PHE A 137 23.03 6.16 -0.49
CA PHE A 137 22.48 6.23 0.85
C PHE A 137 21.03 6.75 0.84
N GLU A 138 20.74 7.78 0.06
CA GLU A 138 19.38 8.31 -0.15
C GLU A 138 18.47 7.29 -0.84
N ALA A 139 18.98 6.59 -1.86
CA ALA A 139 18.25 5.52 -2.54
C ALA A 139 17.92 4.38 -1.57
N TRP A 140 18.89 3.91 -0.80
CA TRP A 140 18.68 2.86 0.20
C TRP A 140 17.64 3.27 1.26
N ARG A 141 17.73 4.50 1.76
CA ARG A 141 16.81 5.05 2.76
C ARG A 141 15.38 5.10 2.23
N SER A 142 15.21 5.50 0.97
CA SER A 142 13.91 5.54 0.29
C SER A 142 13.32 4.14 0.10
N ILE A 143 14.14 3.16 -0.31
CA ILE A 143 13.75 1.75 -0.42
C ILE A 143 13.37 1.19 0.96
N LYS A 144 14.17 1.45 2.01
CA LYS A 144 13.88 1.02 3.37
C LYS A 144 12.53 1.57 3.85
N HIS A 145 12.23 2.84 3.60
CA HIS A 145 10.93 3.42 3.92
C HIS A 145 9.78 2.76 3.16
N ALA A 146 9.94 2.51 1.85
CA ALA A 146 8.94 1.79 1.05
C ALA A 146 8.63 0.41 1.65
N LEU A 147 9.67 -0.36 1.99
CA LEU A 147 9.55 -1.70 2.57
C LEU A 147 8.88 -1.67 3.95
N LEU A 148 9.26 -0.73 4.82
CA LEU A 148 8.65 -0.58 6.15
C LEU A 148 7.17 -0.21 6.06
N ASN A 149 6.81 0.70 5.15
CA ASN A 149 5.42 1.08 4.90
C ASN A 149 4.60 -0.11 4.39
N GLN A 150 5.11 -0.84 3.40
CA GLN A 150 4.45 -2.05 2.90
C GLN A 150 4.28 -3.10 3.99
N LEU A 151 5.30 -3.33 4.81
CA LEU A 151 5.21 -4.27 5.91
C LEU A 151 4.15 -3.85 6.94
N ALA A 152 4.06 -2.56 7.26
CA ALA A 152 3.05 -2.03 8.17
C ALA A 152 1.64 -2.18 7.57
N GLU A 153 1.46 -1.88 6.29
CA GLU A 153 0.20 -2.04 5.57
C GLU A 153 -0.24 -3.50 5.52
N LEU A 154 0.65 -4.42 5.15
CA LEU A 154 0.38 -5.85 5.11
C LEU A 154 -0.01 -6.39 6.49
N LYS A 155 0.70 -5.99 7.56
CA LYS A 155 0.35 -6.36 8.94
C LYS A 155 -1.02 -5.83 9.35
N SER A 156 -1.33 -4.58 9.03
CA SER A 156 -2.63 -3.96 9.28
C SER A 156 -3.75 -4.69 8.53
N ASN A 157 -3.54 -4.98 7.24
CA ASN A 157 -4.50 -5.71 6.42
C ASN A 157 -4.70 -7.14 6.93
N GLN A 158 -3.65 -7.83 7.34
CA GLN A 158 -3.77 -9.16 7.94
C GLN A 158 -4.56 -9.12 9.26
N ALA A 159 -4.32 -8.13 10.12
CA ALA A 159 -5.08 -7.94 11.35
C ALA A 159 -6.57 -7.65 11.07
N LYS A 160 -6.86 -6.78 10.09
CA LYS A 160 -8.23 -6.51 9.63
C LYS A 160 -8.92 -7.79 9.16
N GLN A 161 -8.25 -8.64 8.38
CA GLN A 161 -8.84 -9.88 7.87
C GLN A 161 -9.11 -10.91 8.97
N LYS A 162 -8.29 -10.94 10.03
CA LYS A 162 -8.49 -11.82 11.19
C LYS A 162 -9.72 -11.46 12.02
N ILE A 163 -10.07 -10.17 12.08
CA ILE A 163 -11.11 -9.65 12.97
C ILE A 163 -12.43 -9.45 12.21
N ARG A 164 -12.37 -8.86 11.00
CA ARG A 164 -13.56 -8.47 10.24
C ARG A 164 -14.02 -9.62 9.35
N THR A 165 -15.33 -9.82 9.34
CA THR A 165 -16.00 -10.70 8.38
C THR A 165 -16.74 -9.84 7.36
N PRO A 166 -16.38 -9.88 6.07
CA PRO A 166 -17.15 -9.22 5.01
C PRO A 166 -18.58 -9.76 4.96
N ILE A 167 -19.56 -8.88 4.72
CA ILE A 167 -20.99 -9.23 4.71
C ILE A 167 -21.28 -10.33 3.66
N GLU A 168 -20.63 -10.24 2.51
CA GLU A 168 -20.73 -11.23 1.42
C GLU A 168 -20.24 -12.64 1.82
N LEU A 169 -19.46 -12.76 2.90
CA LEU A 169 -18.91 -14.02 3.42
C LEU A 169 -19.57 -14.45 4.75
N SER A 170 -20.73 -13.88 5.07
CA SER A 170 -21.48 -14.14 6.32
C SER A 170 -22.26 -15.46 6.34
N SER A 171 -22.22 -16.27 5.28
CA SER A 171 -22.85 -17.60 5.24
C SER A 171 -22.18 -18.62 6.18
N ALA A 172 -22.99 -19.46 6.84
CA ALA A 172 -22.54 -20.52 7.77
C ALA A 172 -21.47 -21.46 7.18
N LEU A 173 -21.48 -21.66 5.85
CA LEU A 173 -20.46 -22.40 5.11
C LEU A 173 -19.02 -21.97 5.45
N TYR A 174 -18.80 -20.68 5.71
CA TYR A 174 -17.47 -20.12 5.99
C TYR A 174 -17.15 -20.03 7.49
N GLY A 175 -18.10 -20.34 8.38
CA GLY A 175 -17.99 -20.06 9.82
C GLY A 175 -16.68 -20.53 10.45
N ALA A 176 -16.29 -21.78 10.21
CA ALA A 176 -15.10 -22.39 10.79
C ALA A 176 -13.76 -21.84 10.24
N VAL A 177 -13.76 -21.20 9.06
CA VAL A 177 -12.54 -20.70 8.39
C VAL A 177 -12.39 -19.18 8.43
N ARG A 178 -13.40 -18.46 8.95
CA ARG A 178 -13.35 -17.00 9.11
C ARG A 178 -12.21 -16.58 10.02
N GLY A 179 -11.45 -15.57 9.59
CA GLY A 179 -10.29 -15.07 10.31
C GLY A 179 -9.09 -16.02 10.34
N TRP A 180 -9.19 -17.21 9.71
CA TRP A 180 -8.09 -18.15 9.51
C TRP A 180 -7.59 -18.16 8.07
N VAL A 181 -8.50 -17.97 7.12
CA VAL A 181 -8.22 -17.91 5.68
C VAL A 181 -8.35 -16.47 5.20
N SER A 182 -7.52 -16.06 4.24
CA SER A 182 -7.57 -14.72 3.67
C SER A 182 -8.92 -14.43 2.99
N HIS A 183 -9.34 -13.16 3.02
CA HIS A 183 -10.60 -12.75 2.38
C HIS A 183 -10.58 -13.01 0.87
N GLU A 184 -9.43 -12.87 0.22
CA GLU A 184 -9.28 -13.13 -1.21
C GLU A 184 -9.54 -14.60 -1.58
N ALA A 185 -9.02 -15.54 -0.78
CA ALA A 185 -9.31 -16.96 -0.97
C ALA A 185 -10.81 -17.25 -0.80
N LEU A 186 -11.43 -16.70 0.25
CA LEU A 186 -12.86 -16.88 0.50
C LEU A 186 -13.72 -16.29 -0.63
N ARG A 187 -13.35 -15.14 -1.20
CA ARG A 187 -14.04 -14.56 -2.36
C ARG A 187 -13.92 -15.44 -3.61
N LYS A 188 -12.75 -16.02 -3.87
CA LYS A 188 -12.58 -16.99 -4.97
C LYS A 188 -13.44 -18.24 -4.78
N VAL A 189 -13.59 -18.72 -3.55
CA VAL A 189 -14.51 -19.83 -3.23
C VAL A 189 -15.97 -19.40 -3.39
N GLU A 190 -16.32 -18.19 -2.97
CA GLU A 190 -17.66 -17.64 -3.14
C GLU A 190 -18.02 -17.47 -4.63
N GLN A 191 -17.06 -17.12 -5.49
CA GLN A 191 -17.26 -17.14 -6.95
C GLN A 191 -17.61 -18.54 -7.44
N GLN A 192 -16.95 -19.59 -6.94
CA GLN A 192 -17.31 -20.98 -7.27
C GLN A 192 -18.70 -21.36 -6.77
N ARG A 193 -19.10 -20.87 -5.59
CA ARG A 193 -20.44 -21.08 -5.05
C ARG A 193 -21.50 -20.40 -5.89
N LYS A 194 -21.27 -19.16 -6.34
CA LYS A 194 -22.19 -18.41 -7.20
C LYS A 194 -22.49 -19.14 -8.52
N LEU A 195 -21.53 -19.91 -9.06
CA LEU A 195 -21.77 -20.78 -10.22
C LEU A 195 -22.85 -21.86 -9.97
N LEU A 196 -23.04 -22.27 -8.71
CA LEU A 196 -24.08 -23.23 -8.32
C LEU A 196 -25.45 -22.59 -8.13
N LEU A 197 -25.49 -21.31 -7.76
CA LEU A 197 -26.72 -20.57 -7.43
C LEU A 197 -27.35 -19.90 -8.64
N HIS A 198 -26.64 -19.83 -9.76
CA HIS A 198 -27.17 -19.22 -10.98
C HIS A 198 -28.30 -20.10 -11.55
N GLU A 199 -29.53 -19.59 -11.49
CA GLU A 199 -30.71 -20.21 -12.10
C GLU A 199 -30.48 -20.35 -13.62
N GLY A 200 -30.73 -21.54 -14.15
CA GLY A 200 -30.45 -21.88 -15.56
C GLY A 200 -29.03 -22.41 -15.84
N SER A 201 -28.19 -22.63 -14.82
CA SER A 201 -26.90 -23.31 -15.01
C SER A 201 -27.12 -24.77 -15.43
N ALA A 202 -26.47 -25.17 -16.53
CA ALA A 202 -26.40 -26.57 -16.93
C ALA A 202 -25.78 -27.40 -15.79
N PRO A 203 -26.12 -28.70 -15.66
CA PRO A 203 -25.48 -29.57 -14.70
C PRO A 203 -23.96 -29.42 -14.79
N LEU A 204 -23.30 -29.22 -13.63
CA LEU A 204 -21.85 -29.13 -13.59
C LEU A 204 -21.25 -30.32 -14.36
N SER A 205 -20.42 -30.02 -15.35
CA SER A 205 -19.63 -31.04 -16.05
C SER A 205 -18.74 -31.80 -15.06
N ALA A 206 -18.17 -32.93 -15.48
CA ALA A 206 -17.27 -33.70 -14.64
C ALA A 206 -16.14 -32.81 -14.06
N CYS A 207 -15.83 -33.00 -12.77
CA CYS A 207 -14.81 -32.20 -12.11
C CYS A 207 -13.44 -32.51 -12.70
N THR A 208 -12.81 -31.53 -13.35
CA THR A 208 -11.44 -31.67 -13.87
C THR A 208 -10.40 -31.58 -12.76
N GLY A 209 -10.75 -30.99 -11.60
CA GLY A 209 -9.84 -30.76 -10.48
C GLY A 209 -8.85 -29.60 -10.69
N PHE A 210 -8.87 -28.92 -11.84
CA PHE A 210 -7.91 -27.85 -12.15
C PHE A 210 -7.94 -26.70 -11.15
N PHE A 211 -9.13 -26.23 -10.78
CA PHE A 211 -9.26 -25.14 -9.81
C PHE A 211 -8.61 -25.48 -8.47
N SER A 212 -8.86 -26.69 -7.96
CA SER A 212 -8.29 -27.12 -6.69
C SER A 212 -6.77 -27.35 -6.77
N ARG A 213 -6.25 -27.88 -7.89
CA ARG A 213 -4.80 -28.04 -8.07
C ARG A 213 -4.08 -26.71 -8.24
N SER A 214 -4.61 -25.80 -9.07
CA SER A 214 -3.94 -24.55 -9.41
C SER A 214 -4.06 -23.48 -8.33
N GLN A 215 -5.21 -23.40 -7.67
CA GLN A 215 -5.47 -22.43 -6.62
C GLN A 215 -5.29 -23.00 -5.22
N GLY A 216 -5.32 -24.31 -5.02
CA GLY A 216 -5.35 -24.87 -3.66
C GLY A 216 -6.63 -24.51 -2.90
N LEU A 217 -7.75 -24.37 -3.62
CA LEU A 217 -9.05 -23.95 -3.08
C LEU A 217 -10.16 -24.97 -3.42
N PRO A 218 -11.23 -25.07 -2.62
CA PRO A 218 -12.37 -25.93 -2.93
C PRO A 218 -13.11 -25.46 -4.18
N CYS A 219 -13.30 -26.36 -5.15
CA CYS A 219 -14.04 -26.11 -6.38
C CYS A 219 -15.56 -26.20 -6.19
N ALA A 220 -16.33 -25.74 -7.18
CA ALA A 220 -17.80 -25.78 -7.16
C ALA A 220 -18.36 -27.19 -6.85
N HIS A 221 -17.72 -28.27 -7.33
CA HIS A 221 -18.15 -29.65 -7.04
C HIS A 221 -18.02 -30.02 -5.56
N LYS A 222 -16.92 -29.62 -4.91
CA LYS A 222 -16.72 -29.86 -3.48
C LYS A 222 -17.74 -29.07 -2.66
N LEU A 223 -17.99 -27.81 -3.04
CA LEU A 223 -19.00 -26.96 -2.39
C LEU A 223 -20.41 -27.55 -2.53
N LYS A 224 -20.77 -28.06 -3.71
CA LYS A 224 -22.06 -28.74 -3.92
C LYS A 224 -22.24 -29.91 -2.95
N GLY A 225 -21.20 -30.73 -2.77
CA GLY A 225 -21.24 -31.85 -1.81
C GLY A 225 -21.42 -31.41 -0.35
N LEU A 226 -20.76 -30.31 0.05
CA LEU A 226 -20.90 -29.75 1.40
C LEU A 226 -22.28 -29.14 1.65
N LEU A 227 -22.83 -28.43 0.67
CA LEU A 227 -24.18 -27.84 0.75
C LEU A 227 -25.26 -28.91 0.91
N VAL A 228 -25.15 -30.03 0.18
CA VAL A 228 -26.10 -31.16 0.31
C VAL A 228 -26.04 -31.80 1.70
N ARG A 229 -24.86 -31.78 2.34
CA ARG A 229 -24.63 -32.36 3.67
C ARG A 229 -24.78 -31.37 4.82
N ASP A 230 -25.12 -30.11 4.52
CA ASP A 230 -25.15 -29.00 5.48
C ASP A 230 -23.85 -28.87 6.31
N GLN A 231 -22.70 -29.03 5.64
CA GLN A 231 -21.38 -28.98 6.27
C GLN A 231 -20.65 -27.67 5.98
N ALA A 232 -19.93 -27.17 6.98
CA ALA A 232 -19.05 -26.01 6.83
C ALA A 232 -17.68 -26.42 6.26
N LEU A 233 -17.04 -25.48 5.55
CA LEU A 233 -15.67 -25.61 5.07
C LEU A 233 -14.70 -25.72 6.24
N GLN A 234 -13.66 -26.53 6.05
CA GLN A 234 -12.61 -26.79 7.03
C GLN A 234 -11.32 -26.08 6.62
N LEU A 235 -10.41 -25.84 7.57
CA LEU A 235 -9.15 -25.16 7.27
C LEU A 235 -8.27 -25.98 6.32
N GLU A 236 -8.35 -27.31 6.41
CA GLU A 236 -7.65 -28.29 5.58
C GLU A 236 -8.13 -28.28 4.13
N ASP A 237 -9.30 -27.70 3.85
CA ASP A 237 -9.81 -27.55 2.49
C ASP A 237 -9.03 -26.48 1.70
N PHE A 238 -8.22 -25.67 2.39
CA PHE A 238 -7.45 -24.57 1.83
C PHE A 238 -5.96 -24.87 1.92
N HIS A 239 -5.24 -24.62 0.83
CA HIS A 239 -3.79 -24.71 0.82
C HIS A 239 -3.17 -23.68 1.80
N PRO A 240 -2.07 -24.03 2.53
CA PRO A 240 -1.43 -23.15 3.51
C PRO A 240 -1.05 -21.76 3.00
N HIS A 241 -0.85 -21.61 1.68
CA HIS A 241 -0.64 -20.32 1.02
C HIS A 241 -1.71 -19.27 1.39
N TRP A 242 -2.95 -19.70 1.63
CA TRP A 242 -4.08 -18.83 1.93
C TRP A 242 -4.33 -18.62 3.42
N HIS A 243 -3.57 -19.31 4.29
CA HIS A 243 -3.75 -19.23 5.74
C HIS A 243 -3.16 -17.93 6.27
N LEU A 244 -3.88 -17.28 7.18
CA LEU A 244 -3.42 -16.10 7.88
C LEU A 244 -2.48 -16.53 9.02
N THR A 245 -1.24 -16.04 9.01
CA THR A 245 -0.24 -16.29 10.06
C THR A 245 -0.75 -15.88 11.44
N ARG A 246 -0.68 -16.77 12.44
CA ARG A 246 -1.00 -16.46 13.85
C ARG A 246 0.20 -16.83 14.72
N LYS A 247 0.35 -16.14 15.85
CA LYS A 247 1.36 -16.49 16.86
C LYS A 247 0.92 -17.69 17.71
N ASP A 248 -0.37 -17.94 17.80
CA ASP A 248 -0.94 -19.07 18.53
C ASP A 248 -1.22 -20.25 17.57
N ASN A 249 -0.60 -21.40 17.86
CA ASN A 249 -0.82 -22.69 17.17
C ASN A 249 -2.16 -23.38 17.53
N ARG A 250 -3.10 -22.67 18.15
CA ARG A 250 -4.38 -23.25 18.53
C ARG A 250 -5.20 -23.51 17.27
N ARG A 251 -5.49 -24.77 16.97
CA ARG A 251 -6.44 -25.14 15.91
C ARG A 251 -7.83 -24.63 16.28
N PRO A 252 -8.65 -24.19 15.32
CA PRO A 252 -10.04 -23.87 15.63
C PRO A 252 -10.70 -25.12 16.24
N LEU A 253 -11.22 -24.98 17.46
CA LEU A 253 -12.26 -25.89 17.93
C LEU A 253 -13.43 -25.66 16.99
N LEU A 254 -13.84 -26.70 16.27
CA LEU A 254 -15.00 -26.64 15.42
C LEU A 254 -16.21 -26.37 16.29
N GLU A 255 -16.61 -25.11 16.36
CA GLU A 255 -17.89 -24.76 16.96
C GLU A 255 -18.98 -25.43 16.12
N PRO A 256 -19.94 -26.14 16.76
CA PRO A 256 -21.08 -26.71 16.06
C PRO A 256 -21.73 -25.65 15.17
N CYS A 257 -22.12 -26.04 13.95
CA CYS A 257 -22.78 -25.15 13.01
C CYS A 257 -23.92 -24.41 13.73
N GLN A 258 -23.79 -23.09 13.92
CA GLN A 258 -24.86 -22.30 14.47
C GLN A 258 -26.03 -22.35 13.48
N ARG A 259 -27.02 -23.19 13.78
CA ARG A 259 -28.35 -23.05 13.20
C ARG A 259 -28.88 -21.71 13.67
N VAL A 260 -28.74 -20.70 12.83
CA VAL A 260 -29.52 -19.48 12.97
C VAL A 260 -30.91 -19.85 12.50
N ASP A 261 -31.71 -20.40 13.41
CA ASP A 261 -33.14 -20.49 13.17
C ASP A 261 -33.62 -19.07 12.88
N PRO A 262 -34.36 -18.83 11.77
CA PRO A 262 -34.96 -17.53 11.54
C PRO A 262 -35.78 -17.20 12.77
N VAL A 263 -35.38 -16.16 13.49
CA VAL A 263 -36.15 -15.66 14.62
C VAL A 263 -37.53 -15.35 14.06
N ALA A 264 -38.52 -16.17 14.41
CA ALA A 264 -39.91 -15.85 14.17
C ALA A 264 -40.12 -14.44 14.69
N ALA A 265 -40.75 -13.59 13.89
CA ALA A 265 -41.05 -12.20 14.24
C ALA A 265 -42.08 -12.14 15.37
N SER A 266 -41.77 -12.67 16.55
CA SER A 266 -42.42 -12.34 17.79
C SER A 266 -41.61 -11.21 18.42
N SER A 267 -42.10 -9.99 18.25
CA SER A 267 -41.55 -8.81 18.92
C SER A 267 -41.74 -8.95 20.44
N SER A 268 -40.76 -9.50 21.11
CA SER A 268 -40.59 -9.35 22.56
C SER A 268 -39.21 -8.72 22.80
N LEU A 269 -38.99 -7.53 22.25
CA LEU A 269 -37.88 -6.70 22.69
C LEU A 269 -38.19 -6.20 24.11
N PRO A 270 -37.33 -6.47 25.11
CA PRO A 270 -37.44 -5.77 26.38
C PRO A 270 -37.12 -4.30 26.16
N LEU A 271 -37.97 -3.41 26.68
CA LEU A 271 -37.71 -1.96 26.72
C LEU A 271 -36.31 -1.73 27.29
N SER A 272 -35.50 -1.00 26.54
CA SER A 272 -34.09 -0.74 26.83
C SER A 272 -33.90 -0.21 28.25
N SER A 273 -33.27 -1.03 29.08
CA SER A 273 -32.61 -0.63 30.31
C SER A 273 -31.36 0.19 29.97
N VAL A 274 -31.54 1.48 29.73
CA VAL A 274 -30.47 2.46 29.91
C VAL A 274 -30.91 3.35 31.06
N ARG A 275 -30.43 3.05 32.28
CA ARG A 275 -30.60 3.91 33.47
C ARG A 275 -29.78 5.21 33.29
N ARG A 276 -30.14 6.00 32.31
CA ARG A 276 -29.65 7.36 32.11
C ARG A 276 -30.79 8.30 32.49
N GLU A 277 -30.47 9.30 33.31
CA GLU A 277 -31.38 10.43 33.52
C GLU A 277 -31.59 11.16 32.20
N LEU A 278 -32.86 11.23 31.78
CA LEU A 278 -33.29 11.90 30.56
C LEU A 278 -32.98 13.40 30.65
N SER A 279 -32.57 14.00 29.54
CA SER A 279 -32.28 15.43 29.49
C SER A 279 -33.56 16.25 29.66
N GLY A 280 -33.45 17.49 30.17
CA GLY A 280 -34.61 18.37 30.37
C GLY A 280 -35.44 18.62 29.11
N PHE A 281 -34.85 18.50 27.91
CA PHE A 281 -35.58 18.58 26.65
C PHE A 281 -36.41 17.31 26.37
N GLU A 282 -35.89 16.14 26.71
CA GLU A 282 -36.55 14.84 26.51
C GLU A 282 -37.72 14.64 27.48
N VAL A 283 -37.64 15.22 28.68
CA VAL A 283 -38.76 15.26 29.64
C VAL A 283 -39.91 16.12 29.12
N ILE A 284 -39.62 17.24 28.45
CA ILE A 284 -40.64 18.15 27.89
C ILE A 284 -41.30 17.56 26.64
N GLU A 285 -40.57 16.81 25.80
CA GLU A 285 -41.16 16.13 24.64
C GLU A 285 -42.12 15.01 25.03
N ASN A 286 -41.76 14.21 26.05
CA ASN A 286 -42.58 13.10 26.54
C ASN A 286 -43.80 13.55 27.36
N ALA A 287 -43.83 14.80 27.83
CA ALA A 287 -44.93 15.37 28.63
C ALA A 287 -46.03 16.06 27.80
N ARG A 288 -45.96 16.04 26.45
CA ARG A 288 -47.02 16.66 25.63
C ARG A 288 -48.28 15.78 25.61
N PRO A 289 -49.46 16.32 25.94
CA PRO A 289 -50.71 15.57 25.80
C PRO A 289 -50.98 15.24 24.33
N ILE A 290 -51.55 14.05 24.12
CA ILE A 290 -52.01 13.50 22.83
C ILE A 290 -52.78 14.59 22.07
N ARG A 291 -52.21 15.12 20.98
CA ARG A 291 -52.92 16.05 20.11
C ARG A 291 -54.04 15.29 19.42
N ASN A 292 -55.25 15.87 19.39
CA ASN A 292 -56.33 15.39 18.54
C ASN A 292 -55.83 15.22 17.09
N PRO A 293 -56.21 14.14 16.40
CA PRO A 293 -55.74 13.87 15.04
C PRO A 293 -56.04 15.06 14.11
N PRO A 294 -55.10 15.47 13.25
CA PRO A 294 -55.27 16.67 12.43
C PRO A 294 -56.42 16.48 11.44
N LEU A 295 -57.30 17.49 11.34
CA LEU A 295 -58.33 17.56 10.31
C LEU A 295 -57.68 18.03 9.00
N CYS A 296 -57.74 17.22 7.96
CA CYS A 296 -57.26 17.63 6.65
C CYS A 296 -58.09 18.81 6.13
N SER A 297 -57.49 19.97 5.92
CA SER A 297 -58.20 21.17 5.43
C SER A 297 -58.74 21.05 3.99
N LYS A 298 -58.45 19.96 3.28
CA LYS A 298 -58.89 19.72 1.89
C LYS A 298 -60.02 18.70 1.76
N CYS A 299 -59.95 17.59 2.49
CA CYS A 299 -60.99 16.55 2.50
C CYS A 299 -61.79 16.49 3.79
N HIS A 300 -61.42 17.29 4.80
CA HIS A 300 -62.03 17.36 6.13
C HIS A 300 -62.08 16.02 6.88
N ILE A 301 -61.17 15.08 6.56
CA ILE A 301 -61.02 13.80 7.26
C ILE A 301 -59.95 13.94 8.36
N LEU A 302 -60.23 13.38 9.53
CA LEU A 302 -59.30 13.34 10.66
C LEU A 302 -58.19 12.29 10.43
N GLY A 303 -56.96 12.62 10.82
CA GLY A 303 -55.85 11.67 10.91
C GLY A 303 -54.69 11.91 9.94
N HIS A 304 -54.82 12.86 9.01
CA HIS A 304 -53.75 13.21 8.08
C HIS A 304 -53.80 14.69 7.67
N ALA A 305 -52.67 15.23 7.18
CA ALA A 305 -52.58 16.60 6.67
C ALA A 305 -52.88 16.68 5.16
N ARG A 306 -53.22 17.87 4.65
CA ARG A 306 -53.55 18.14 3.21
C ARG A 306 -52.53 17.59 2.22
N ASN A 307 -51.27 17.48 2.62
CA ASN A 307 -50.15 17.06 1.76
C ASN A 307 -49.76 15.58 1.95
N SER A 308 -50.42 14.85 2.86
CA SER A 308 -50.18 13.42 3.09
C SER A 308 -50.59 12.60 1.86
N LYS A 309 -49.87 11.49 1.62
CA LYS A 309 -50.23 10.49 0.61
C LYS A 309 -51.60 9.85 0.87
N GLU A 310 -52.08 9.92 2.11
CA GLU A 310 -53.38 9.37 2.54
C GLU A 310 -54.56 10.30 2.18
N CYS A 311 -54.31 11.53 1.73
CA CYS A 311 -55.38 12.43 1.30
C CYS A 311 -55.85 12.10 -0.13
N PRO A 312 -57.10 11.65 -0.33
CA PRO A 312 -57.61 11.30 -1.66
C PRO A 312 -57.76 12.51 -2.60
N LEU A 313 -57.80 13.73 -2.05
CA LEU A 313 -57.95 14.99 -2.79
C LEU A 313 -56.62 15.74 -2.99
N ARG A 314 -55.48 15.09 -2.69
CA ARG A 314 -54.15 15.72 -2.76
C ARG A 314 -53.88 16.40 -4.11
N TYR A 315 -54.27 15.76 -5.22
CA TYR A 315 -54.02 16.22 -6.59
C TYR A 315 -55.28 16.71 -7.34
N SER A 316 -56.36 17.05 -6.63
CA SER A 316 -57.62 17.50 -7.26
C SER A 316 -57.46 18.71 -8.20
N GLU A 317 -56.48 19.57 -7.93
CA GLU A 317 -56.18 20.76 -8.74
C GLU A 317 -55.49 20.43 -10.09
N LEU A 318 -54.93 19.23 -10.25
CA LEU A 318 -54.36 18.75 -11.53
C LEU A 318 -55.41 18.12 -12.46
N ARG A 319 -56.64 17.87 -11.97
CA ARG A 319 -57.76 17.36 -12.78
C ARG A 319 -58.70 18.45 -13.31
N ALA A 320 -58.45 19.72 -12.99
CA ALA A 320 -59.28 20.85 -13.37
C ALA A 320 -58.65 21.71 -14.49
N LEU A 321 -57.94 21.10 -15.45
CA LEU A 321 -57.57 21.76 -16.70
C LEU A 321 -58.58 21.35 -17.79
N PRO A 322 -59.31 22.30 -18.42
CA PRO A 322 -60.26 21.96 -19.47
C PRO A 322 -59.54 21.57 -20.76
N VAL A 323 -59.94 20.42 -21.31
CA VAL A 323 -59.61 19.98 -22.66
C VAL A 323 -60.38 20.86 -23.64
N VAL A 324 -59.67 21.61 -24.50
CA VAL A 324 -60.26 22.28 -25.67
C VAL A 324 -59.61 21.69 -26.91
N SER A 325 -60.45 21.05 -27.73
CA SER A 325 -60.15 20.57 -29.08
C SER A 325 -61.04 21.37 -30.03
N SER A 326 -60.47 22.05 -31.04
CA SER A 326 -61.16 22.34 -32.29
C SER A 326 -60.19 22.75 -33.40
N ASP A 327 -60.51 22.29 -34.60
CA ASP A 327 -59.80 22.44 -35.87
C ASP A 327 -59.89 23.84 -36.52
N GLN A 328 -58.79 24.22 -37.19
CA GLN A 328 -58.62 25.02 -38.44
C GLN A 328 -59.13 26.49 -38.54
N PRO A 329 -58.66 27.28 -39.55
CA PRO A 329 -57.29 27.69 -39.88
C PRO A 329 -57.18 29.22 -40.08
N GLN A 330 -56.07 29.88 -39.75
CA GLN A 330 -55.80 31.23 -40.30
C GLN A 330 -54.32 31.61 -40.27
N THR A 331 -53.81 31.86 -41.47
CA THR A 331 -52.49 32.39 -41.82
C THR A 331 -52.42 33.91 -41.62
N CYS A 332 -51.25 34.40 -41.17
CA CYS A 332 -50.50 35.60 -41.62
C CYS A 332 -49.40 35.86 -40.56
N SER A 333 -48.14 35.50 -40.84
CA SER A 333 -47.05 36.37 -41.32
C SER A 333 -46.50 37.32 -40.24
N GLU A 334 -45.21 37.46 -39.94
CA GLU A 334 -43.93 36.84 -40.31
C GLU A 334 -42.89 37.42 -39.31
N ASN A 335 -41.74 36.75 -39.19
CA ASN A 335 -40.47 37.22 -38.61
C ASN A 335 -40.39 37.40 -37.08
N PHE A 336 -39.72 36.47 -36.40
CA PHE A 336 -38.46 36.77 -35.69
C PHE A 336 -37.73 35.45 -35.38
N GLN A 337 -36.56 35.31 -36.00
CA GLN A 337 -35.70 34.13 -35.97
C GLN A 337 -34.81 34.16 -34.71
N TRP A 338 -34.79 33.05 -33.99
CA TRP A 338 -34.01 32.85 -32.77
C TRP A 338 -32.51 32.72 -33.05
N ILE A 339 -31.72 33.44 -32.26
CA ILE A 339 -30.25 33.38 -32.19
C ILE A 339 -29.86 32.26 -31.21
N PRO A 340 -29.03 31.27 -31.60
CA PRO A 340 -28.43 30.33 -30.64
C PRO A 340 -27.21 30.95 -29.96
N PHE A 341 -27.18 30.93 -28.63
CA PHE A 341 -26.04 31.35 -27.82
C PHE A 341 -24.87 30.36 -27.92
N ALA A 342 -23.68 30.92 -28.13
CA ALA A 342 -22.40 30.24 -28.27
C ALA A 342 -21.83 29.74 -26.93
N VAL A 343 -21.15 28.59 -26.99
CA VAL A 343 -20.32 28.03 -25.90
C VAL A 343 -18.89 28.59 -26.03
N PRO A 344 -18.25 29.08 -24.96
CA PRO A 344 -16.88 29.58 -25.02
C PRO A 344 -15.84 28.44 -25.16
N GLU A 345 -14.94 28.61 -26.13
CA GLU A 345 -13.74 27.81 -26.41
C GLU A 345 -12.59 28.20 -25.47
N GLU A 346 -11.90 27.22 -24.87
CA GLU A 346 -10.58 27.39 -24.24
C GLU A 346 -9.47 26.82 -25.15
N PRO A 347 -8.25 27.39 -25.10
CA PRO A 347 -7.31 27.36 -26.22
C PRO A 347 -6.45 26.09 -26.31
N ARG A 348 -6.21 25.67 -27.55
CA ARG A 348 -5.33 24.59 -27.98
C ARG A 348 -3.84 25.02 -27.91
N PRO A 349 -2.92 24.17 -27.45
CA PRO A 349 -1.48 24.46 -27.51
C PRO A 349 -0.92 24.30 -28.95
N PRO A 350 0.18 24.98 -29.29
CA PRO A 350 0.66 25.09 -30.66
C PRO A 350 1.37 23.82 -31.15
N ALA A 351 1.19 23.55 -32.45
CA ALA A 351 1.94 22.56 -33.21
C ALA A 351 3.41 22.99 -33.36
N MET A 352 4.34 22.05 -33.19
CA MET A 352 5.73 22.22 -33.59
C MET A 352 6.02 21.44 -34.87
N GLU A 353 6.81 22.10 -35.71
CA GLU A 353 7.18 21.77 -37.07
C GLU A 353 8.08 20.53 -37.18
N THR A 354 7.99 19.94 -38.36
CA THR A 354 8.83 18.90 -38.94
C THR A 354 10.32 19.22 -38.85
N LEU A 355 11.13 18.24 -38.46
CA LEU A 355 12.54 18.18 -38.86
C LEU A 355 12.90 16.79 -39.43
N ASP A 356 13.64 16.89 -40.51
CA ASP A 356 14.06 15.93 -41.53
C ASP A 356 14.65 14.58 -41.09
N GLU A 357 14.47 13.66 -42.04
CA GLU A 357 15.33 12.54 -42.45
C GLU A 357 16.66 12.34 -41.70
N ILE A 358 16.76 11.20 -41.02
CA ILE A 358 18.06 10.51 -40.88
C ILE A 358 17.91 9.09 -41.43
N LEU A 359 18.43 8.93 -42.65
CA LEU A 359 18.69 7.67 -43.33
C LEU A 359 19.86 6.95 -42.62
N TRP A 360 19.66 5.73 -42.13
CA TRP A 360 20.76 4.79 -41.88
C TRP A 360 20.40 3.39 -42.38
N GLN A 361 21.22 2.90 -43.31
CA GLN A 361 21.26 1.53 -43.83
C GLN A 361 22.20 0.66 -42.96
N PRO A 362 22.15 -0.69 -43.09
CA PRO A 362 22.34 -1.63 -41.99
C PRO A 362 23.77 -2.12 -41.84
N ILE A 363 24.19 -2.46 -40.61
CA ILE A 363 25.30 -3.39 -40.39
C ILE A 363 24.92 -4.41 -39.30
N THR A 364 25.00 -5.66 -39.74
CA THR A 364 24.93 -6.93 -39.02
C THR A 364 26.06 -7.07 -37.99
N THR A 365 25.76 -7.47 -36.74
CA THR A 365 26.29 -8.66 -36.02
C THR A 365 25.93 -8.59 -34.54
N LEU A 366 25.60 -9.75 -33.96
CA LEU A 366 25.31 -9.96 -32.53
C LEU A 366 26.49 -9.53 -31.64
N GLU A 367 26.23 -8.75 -30.60
CA GLU A 367 26.49 -9.02 -29.17
C GLU A 367 26.33 -7.73 -28.35
N ASN A 368 25.90 -7.88 -27.09
CA ASN A 368 25.62 -6.87 -26.05
C ASN A 368 24.18 -6.34 -25.96
N PHE A 369 23.52 -6.80 -24.89
CA PHE A 369 22.24 -6.32 -24.39
C PHE A 369 22.52 -5.09 -23.51
N GLU A 370 22.38 -3.90 -24.08
CA GLU A 370 22.29 -2.64 -23.34
C GLU A 370 20.83 -2.17 -23.26
N PHE A 371 20.49 -1.66 -22.08
CA PHE A 371 19.19 -1.13 -21.68
C PHE A 371 18.98 0.25 -22.32
N GLU A 372 17.90 0.42 -23.08
CA GLU A 372 17.42 1.73 -23.54
C GLU A 372 16.01 2.02 -22.97
N PRO A 373 15.66 3.29 -22.71
CA PRO A 373 14.62 3.70 -21.79
C PRO A 373 13.23 3.55 -22.42
N GLU A 374 12.32 2.89 -21.71
CA GLU A 374 10.93 2.76 -22.14
C GLU A 374 10.19 4.10 -22.04
N LEU A 375 9.63 4.50 -23.18
CA LEU A 375 8.66 5.56 -23.37
C LEU A 375 7.42 5.35 -22.48
N THR A 376 6.99 6.47 -21.91
CA THR A 376 5.80 6.66 -21.09
C THR A 376 4.53 6.06 -21.67
N CYS A 377 3.86 5.20 -20.90
CA CYS A 377 2.48 4.78 -21.15
C CYS A 377 1.54 5.69 -20.36
N GLN A 378 1.10 6.79 -20.98
CA GLN A 378 -0.14 7.46 -20.59
C GLN A 378 -1.26 6.95 -21.51
N ASP A 379 -2.46 6.87 -20.92
CA ASP A 379 -3.76 6.61 -21.55
C ASP A 379 -4.20 5.14 -21.76
N LEU A 380 -4.88 4.57 -20.76
CA LEU A 380 -6.31 4.19 -20.81
C LEU A 380 -6.82 3.80 -19.39
N PRO A 381 -8.14 3.88 -19.12
CA PRO A 381 -8.68 4.23 -17.80
C PRO A 381 -8.91 3.03 -16.88
N CYS A 382 -8.41 3.13 -15.64
CA CYS A 382 -8.91 2.35 -14.51
C CYS A 382 -9.99 3.17 -13.79
N GLN A 383 -11.26 2.94 -14.09
CA GLN A 383 -12.34 3.33 -13.18
C GLN A 383 -12.49 2.27 -12.09
N LEU A 384 -12.01 2.60 -10.89
CA LEU A 384 -12.50 2.09 -9.62
C LEU A 384 -12.48 3.28 -8.66
N THR A 385 -13.54 4.09 -8.72
CA THR A 385 -13.84 5.12 -7.73
C THR A 385 -14.19 4.44 -6.40
N ILE A 386 -13.37 4.67 -5.38
CA ILE A 386 -13.80 4.56 -3.99
C ILE A 386 -14.03 6.00 -3.54
N GLU A 387 -15.30 6.35 -3.36
CA GLU A 387 -15.71 7.61 -2.73
C GLU A 387 -15.18 7.63 -1.29
N THR A 388 -14.23 8.52 -1.02
CA THR A 388 -13.91 8.95 0.35
C THR A 388 -14.58 10.29 0.57
N GLU A 389 -15.67 10.30 1.34
CA GLU A 389 -16.25 11.52 1.89
C GLU A 389 -15.20 12.21 2.78
N GLN A 390 -14.76 13.40 2.35
CA GLN A 390 -14.08 14.36 3.20
C GLN A 390 -15.10 14.98 4.16
N VAL A 391 -14.97 14.69 5.46
CA VAL A 391 -15.62 15.50 6.50
C VAL A 391 -14.61 16.54 6.97
N ASP A 392 -14.85 17.78 6.56
CA ASP A 392 -14.22 18.96 7.13
C ASP A 392 -14.48 19.03 8.64
N ARG A 393 -13.42 19.07 9.43
CA ARG A 393 -13.48 19.44 10.84
C ARG A 393 -12.73 20.74 11.06
N HIS A 394 -13.48 21.84 11.01
CA HIS A 394 -13.13 23.07 11.70
C HIS A 394 -13.04 22.79 13.21
N ILE A 395 -11.87 22.99 13.80
CA ILE A 395 -11.68 23.01 15.26
C ILE A 395 -11.51 24.47 15.67
N THR A 396 -12.54 25.02 16.28
CA THR A 396 -12.53 26.29 17.02
C THR A 396 -12.09 26.01 18.45
N THR A 397 -11.10 26.74 18.92
CA THR A 397 -10.58 26.76 20.30
C THR A 397 -11.63 27.24 21.31
N PRO A 398 -11.67 26.66 22.52
CA PRO A 398 -11.99 27.45 23.70
C PRO A 398 -10.95 27.30 24.84
N GLU A 399 -10.73 28.42 25.52
CA GLU A 399 -9.89 28.63 26.71
C GLU A 399 -10.37 27.91 28.00
N PRO A 400 -9.52 27.81 29.05
CA PRO A 400 -9.69 26.91 30.18
C PRO A 400 -10.40 27.54 31.39
N ARG A 401 -11.12 26.72 32.18
CA ARG A 401 -11.49 27.07 33.57
C ARG A 401 -11.36 25.86 34.54
N HIS A 402 -10.48 26.07 35.52
CA HIS A 402 -10.53 25.72 36.95
C HIS A 402 -10.93 24.30 37.46
N LEU A 403 -9.89 23.60 37.97
CA LEU A 403 -9.69 22.93 39.28
C LEU A 403 -10.84 22.22 40.06
N SER A 404 -10.63 20.88 40.20
CA SER A 404 -10.77 19.99 41.39
C SER A 404 -12.16 19.56 41.91
N PRO A 405 -12.29 18.46 42.71
CA PRO A 405 -11.39 17.32 42.99
C PRO A 405 -12.03 15.92 42.81
N ALA A 406 -11.21 14.86 42.73
CA ALA A 406 -11.63 13.45 42.75
C ALA A 406 -11.65 12.87 44.18
N PRO A 407 -12.56 11.93 44.51
CA PRO A 407 -12.65 11.29 45.82
C PRO A 407 -11.77 10.04 45.94
N SER A 408 -11.69 9.57 47.19
CA SER A 408 -10.57 8.90 47.83
C SER A 408 -10.77 7.40 48.11
N MET A 409 -9.66 6.75 48.48
CA MET A 409 -9.47 5.51 49.26
C MET A 409 -9.61 4.16 48.51
N TYR A 410 -8.88 3.07 48.77
CA TYR A 410 -8.06 2.61 49.91
C TYR A 410 -7.04 1.54 49.42
N THR A 411 -5.84 1.49 49.98
CA THR A 411 -5.12 0.21 50.30
C THR A 411 -4.23 0.43 51.55
N PRO A 412 -4.18 -0.52 52.51
CA PRO A 412 -3.51 -0.35 53.81
C PRO A 412 -2.05 -0.91 53.85
N PRO A 413 -1.31 -0.70 54.96
CA PRO A 413 0.14 -0.42 54.94
C PRO A 413 1.01 -1.55 55.53
N VAL A 414 2.33 -1.52 55.26
CA VAL A 414 3.37 -1.95 56.21
C VAL A 414 4.60 -1.05 56.07
N SER A 415 5.11 -0.64 57.23
CA SER A 415 6.14 0.36 57.51
C SER A 415 7.52 -0.26 57.65
N SER A 416 8.58 0.46 57.26
CA SER A 416 9.74 0.70 58.15
C SER A 416 10.80 1.63 57.54
N GLN A 417 10.83 2.84 58.12
CA GLN A 417 11.99 3.60 58.60
C GLN A 417 12.92 4.39 57.64
N LEU A 418 13.03 5.67 58.00
CA LEU A 418 13.86 6.73 57.43
C LEU A 418 15.36 6.53 57.70
N THR A 419 16.18 6.95 56.72
CA THR A 419 17.39 7.74 56.99
C THR A 419 17.55 8.83 55.94
N SER A 420 17.67 10.07 56.40
CA SER A 420 18.00 11.27 55.63
C SER A 420 19.47 11.28 55.18
N ARG A 421 19.75 11.60 53.90
CA ARG A 421 20.97 12.30 53.46
C ARG A 421 20.84 12.84 52.02
N ASP A 422 21.58 13.92 51.80
CA ASP A 422 21.66 14.93 50.73
C ASP A 422 21.52 14.51 49.25
N PRO A 423 21.22 15.48 48.34
CA PRO A 423 21.00 15.24 46.93
C PRO A 423 22.34 15.26 46.16
N ALA A 424 22.85 14.09 45.80
CA ALA A 424 23.96 13.99 44.86
C ALA A 424 23.90 12.67 44.07
N SER A 425 24.16 12.78 42.77
CA SER A 425 24.35 11.72 41.76
C SER A 425 23.13 10.84 41.41
N ASP A 426 22.37 11.31 40.41
CA ASP A 426 21.54 10.47 39.54
C ASP A 426 22.46 9.46 38.79
N PRO A 427 22.06 8.20 38.56
CA PRO A 427 22.96 7.17 38.05
C PRO A 427 23.34 7.49 36.60
N THR A 428 24.64 7.55 36.35
CA THR A 428 25.26 7.79 35.05
C THR A 428 24.71 6.81 34.03
N THR A 429 23.72 7.26 33.24
CA THR A 429 23.32 6.56 32.03
C THR A 429 24.47 6.79 31.06
N HIS A 430 25.32 5.78 30.83
CA HIS A 430 26.40 5.87 29.85
C HIS A 430 25.78 6.21 28.49
N LEU A 431 25.98 7.46 28.06
CA LEU A 431 25.48 7.94 26.78
C LEU A 431 26.41 7.44 25.68
N ARG A 432 25.84 6.95 24.58
CA ARG A 432 26.63 6.51 23.43
C ARG A 432 27.48 7.66 22.89
N TYR A 433 28.59 7.33 22.25
CA TYR A 433 29.51 8.31 21.67
C TYR A 433 28.80 9.34 20.76
N ASP A 434 27.87 8.86 19.93
CA ASP A 434 27.10 9.62 18.94
C ASP A 434 25.84 10.32 19.54
N ASP A 435 25.57 10.18 20.84
CA ASP A 435 24.45 10.88 21.48
C ASP A 435 24.74 12.41 21.49
N PRO A 436 23.81 13.25 21.03
CA PRO A 436 24.02 14.70 20.98
C PRO A 436 24.35 15.34 22.34
N ARG A 437 23.90 14.75 23.45
CA ARG A 437 24.23 15.22 24.80
C ARG A 437 25.66 14.88 25.16
N ALA A 438 26.13 13.69 24.81
CA ALA A 438 27.53 13.29 25.00
C ALA A 438 28.47 14.16 24.15
N ILE A 439 28.09 14.44 22.90
CA ILE A 439 28.82 15.37 22.01
C ILE A 439 28.95 16.75 22.66
N HIS A 440 27.84 17.30 23.16
CA HIS A 440 27.87 18.59 23.83
C HIS A 440 28.70 18.57 25.12
N GLN A 441 28.65 17.50 25.92
CA GLN A 441 29.47 17.36 27.12
C GLN A 441 30.97 17.40 26.78
N ARG A 442 31.40 16.71 25.73
CA ARG A 442 32.80 16.75 25.25
C ARG A 442 33.20 18.14 24.78
N TYR A 443 32.31 18.83 24.07
CA TYR A 443 32.54 20.22 23.65
C TYR A 443 32.75 21.16 24.84
N VAL A 444 31.89 21.07 25.86
CA VAL A 444 31.98 21.90 27.08
C VAL A 444 33.28 21.63 27.82
N LYS A 445 33.66 20.36 27.98
CA LYS A 445 34.88 19.95 28.65
C LYS A 445 36.14 20.46 27.93
N SER A 446 36.25 20.22 26.62
CA SER A 446 37.36 20.74 25.79
C SER A 446 37.48 22.27 25.89
N ARG A 447 36.35 22.97 25.95
CA ARG A 447 36.31 24.42 26.16
C ARG A 447 36.80 24.82 27.55
N GLU A 448 36.40 24.11 28.59
CA GLU A 448 36.84 24.37 29.97
C GLU A 448 38.34 24.10 30.16
N ASP A 449 38.88 23.03 29.56
CA ASP A 449 40.31 22.73 29.61
C ASP A 449 41.12 23.78 28.84
N TRP A 450 40.61 24.24 27.71
CA TRP A 450 41.19 25.39 27.01
C TRP A 450 41.19 26.64 27.88
N TYR A 451 40.11 26.94 28.63
CA TYR A 451 40.08 28.06 29.57
C TYR A 451 41.10 27.91 30.70
N LYS A 452 41.27 26.72 31.27
CA LYS A 452 42.27 26.45 32.32
C LYS A 452 43.70 26.66 31.82
N ALA A 453 43.96 26.38 30.54
CA ALA A 453 45.27 26.54 29.91
C ALA A 453 45.62 28.00 29.57
N GLN A 454 44.68 28.95 29.69
CA GLN A 454 44.95 30.36 29.42
C GLN A 454 45.55 31.09 30.64
N PRO A 455 46.42 32.10 30.42
CA PRO A 455 46.92 32.93 31.52
C PRO A 455 45.77 33.65 32.24
N LEU A 456 45.88 33.79 33.57
CA LEU A 456 44.89 34.46 34.43
C LEU A 456 44.54 35.86 33.88
N GLY A 457 43.39 35.97 33.23
CA GLY A 457 42.93 37.16 32.52
C GLY A 457 41.40 37.26 32.50
N PRO A 458 40.85 38.31 31.87
CA PRO A 458 39.40 38.55 31.85
C PRO A 458 38.64 37.40 31.20
N TRP A 459 37.42 37.15 31.69
CA TRP A 459 36.49 36.10 31.27
C TRP A 459 36.58 35.78 29.77
N LEU A 460 37.03 34.57 29.45
CA LEU A 460 37.08 34.07 28.08
C LEU A 460 35.71 33.53 27.67
N GLY A 461 35.20 34.02 26.55
CA GLY A 461 33.89 33.62 26.02
C GLY A 461 33.99 32.51 24.97
N ASN A 462 32.90 31.79 24.76
CA ASN A 462 32.80 30.68 23.79
C ASN A 462 33.27 31.07 22.37
N ARG A 463 33.06 32.33 21.97
CA ARG A 463 33.50 32.86 20.67
C ARG A 463 35.03 32.82 20.49
N GLN A 464 35.80 33.05 21.56
CA GLN A 464 37.27 33.02 21.51
C GLN A 464 37.78 31.58 21.42
N TYR A 465 37.21 30.67 22.21
CA TYR A 465 37.48 29.24 22.13
C TYR A 465 37.26 28.71 20.71
N ARG A 466 36.09 29.00 20.11
CA ARG A 466 35.77 28.56 18.74
C ARG A 466 36.78 29.06 17.71
N LYS A 467 37.24 30.32 17.83
CA LYS A 467 38.31 30.84 16.95
C LYS A 467 39.64 30.11 17.16
N ALA A 468 40.02 29.82 18.40
CA ALA A 468 41.27 29.14 18.72
C ALA A 468 41.29 27.69 18.19
N MET A 469 40.14 27.00 18.24
CA MET A 469 39.98 25.63 17.76
C MET A 469 39.63 25.53 16.26
N GLY A 470 39.60 26.66 15.53
CA GLY A 470 39.21 26.67 14.11
C GLY A 470 37.75 26.30 13.83
N LEU A 471 36.88 26.35 14.84
CA LEU A 471 35.46 26.01 14.72
C LEU A 471 34.65 27.17 14.15
N SER A 472 33.58 26.84 13.42
CA SER A 472 32.72 27.85 12.80
C SER A 472 32.10 28.77 13.85
N LEU A 473 32.02 30.08 13.61
CA LEU A 473 31.36 30.99 14.56
C LEU A 473 29.82 30.92 14.52
N GLY A 474 29.27 30.22 13.53
CA GLY A 474 27.85 29.97 13.40
C GLY A 474 27.54 29.30 12.08
N TYR A 475 26.38 28.64 12.01
CA TYR A 475 25.92 27.94 10.83
C TYR A 475 24.74 28.64 10.16
N PRO A 476 24.49 28.42 8.85
CA PRO A 476 23.29 28.93 8.20
C PRO A 476 22.03 28.30 8.82
N LYS A 477 20.88 28.98 8.68
CA LYS A 477 19.59 28.53 9.23
C LYS A 477 19.22 27.11 8.77
N ALA A 478 19.62 26.74 7.56
CA ALA A 478 19.40 25.41 7.01
C ALA A 478 20.08 24.31 7.86
N SER A 479 21.32 24.51 8.30
CA SER A 479 22.05 23.53 9.12
C SER A 479 21.40 23.33 10.49
N TYR A 480 20.92 24.40 11.11
CA TYR A 480 20.16 24.32 12.36
C TYR A 480 18.81 23.60 12.19
N SER A 481 18.13 23.81 11.05
CA SER A 481 16.90 23.07 10.75
C SER A 481 17.19 21.59 10.48
N TRP A 482 18.34 21.29 9.87
CA TRP A 482 18.76 19.93 9.54
C TRP A 482 19.13 19.12 10.78
N CYS A 483 19.88 19.69 11.74
CA CYS A 483 20.26 18.95 12.95
C CYS A 483 19.07 18.67 13.90
N LEU A 484 17.96 19.41 13.79
CA LEU A 484 16.71 19.13 14.51
C LEU A 484 15.84 18.06 13.85
N ASP A 485 16.23 17.52 12.69
CA ASP A 485 15.53 16.40 12.06
C ASP A 485 15.56 15.17 12.98
N TYR A 486 14.53 14.33 12.90
CA TYR A 486 14.37 13.15 13.77
C TYR A 486 15.48 12.10 13.58
N LYS A 487 16.30 12.23 12.54
CA LYS A 487 17.44 11.35 12.24
C LYS A 487 18.78 11.87 12.74
N GLN A 488 18.84 13.12 13.18
CA GLN A 488 20.01 13.75 13.76
C GLN A 488 19.77 13.83 15.28
N MET A 489 19.72 15.05 15.85
CA MET A 489 19.50 15.25 17.28
C MET A 489 18.02 15.12 17.69
N GLY A 490 17.10 15.13 16.73
CA GLY A 490 15.67 15.19 16.97
C GLY A 490 15.19 16.56 17.46
N ARG A 491 13.88 16.77 17.44
CA ARG A 491 13.28 18.09 17.73
C ARG A 491 13.45 18.54 19.19
N TYR A 492 13.59 17.60 20.12
CA TYR A 492 13.68 17.87 21.55
C TYR A 492 14.73 16.99 22.22
N CYS A 493 15.45 17.56 23.16
CA CYS A 493 16.35 16.87 24.08
C CYS A 493 15.54 16.18 25.19
N LYS A 494 15.86 14.91 25.47
CA LYS A 494 15.25 14.14 26.57
C LYS A 494 16.11 14.31 27.83
N THR A 495 15.55 14.89 28.88
CA THR A 495 16.16 15.00 30.21
C THR A 495 15.38 14.13 31.20
N SER A 496 15.96 13.87 32.38
CA SER A 496 15.27 13.16 33.47
C SER A 496 13.99 13.88 33.93
N THR A 497 13.92 15.19 33.69
CA THR A 497 12.80 16.07 34.05
C THR A 497 11.75 16.29 32.95
N GLY A 498 11.98 15.80 31.72
CA GLY A 498 11.03 15.94 30.61
C GLY A 498 11.67 16.18 29.24
N LEU A 499 10.93 16.83 28.33
CA LEU A 499 11.39 17.21 27.00
C LEU A 499 11.76 18.71 26.99
N ARG A 500 12.95 19.04 26.48
CA ARG A 500 13.45 20.42 26.36
C ARG A 500 13.88 20.72 24.93
N GLU A 501 13.73 21.95 24.47
CA GLU A 501 14.33 22.41 23.20
C GLU A 501 15.86 22.48 23.29
N TRP A 502 16.54 22.14 22.19
CA TRP A 502 17.99 22.26 22.08
C TRP A 502 18.44 23.73 22.09
N THR A 503 19.51 24.02 22.82
CA THR A 503 20.15 25.33 22.74
C THR A 503 20.96 25.47 21.45
N LYS A 504 21.19 26.71 21.00
CA LYS A 504 22.05 26.97 19.85
C LYS A 504 23.47 26.44 20.03
N GLU A 505 23.98 26.44 21.25
CA GLU A 505 25.31 25.89 21.55
C GLU A 505 25.36 24.37 21.38
N GLU A 506 24.37 23.65 21.91
CA GLU A 506 24.23 22.20 21.69
C GLU A 506 24.14 21.86 20.21
N MET A 507 23.36 22.63 19.45
CA MET A 507 23.22 22.45 18.00
C MET A 507 24.54 22.73 17.27
N MET A 508 25.29 23.76 17.66
CA MET A 508 26.60 24.05 17.05
C MET A 508 27.63 22.98 17.39
N ALA A 509 27.66 22.48 18.62
CA ALA A 509 28.56 21.40 19.03
C ALA A 509 28.31 20.12 18.23
N TYR A 510 27.05 19.78 17.98
CA TYR A 510 26.68 18.65 17.12
C TYR A 510 27.12 18.86 15.67
N LEU A 511 26.89 20.05 15.10
CA LEU A 511 27.29 20.36 13.73
C LEU A 511 28.82 20.37 13.55
N ASP A 512 29.57 20.83 14.55
CA ASP A 512 31.02 20.76 14.55
C ASP A 512 31.50 19.30 14.55
N TRP A 513 30.89 18.46 15.39
CA TRP A 513 31.17 17.03 15.46
C TRP A 513 30.82 16.30 14.17
N ASP A 514 29.63 16.51 13.63
CA ASP A 514 29.14 15.91 12.38
C ASP A 514 30.06 16.27 11.20
N LYS A 515 30.52 17.52 11.15
CA LYS A 515 31.51 17.94 10.15
C LYS A 515 32.85 17.22 10.34
N ALA A 516 33.39 17.21 11.56
CA ALA A 516 34.67 16.56 11.83
C ALA A 516 34.61 15.04 11.55
N GLU A 517 33.48 14.41 11.83
CA GLU A 517 33.23 13.00 11.57
C GLU A 517 33.13 12.73 10.06
N THR A 518 32.44 13.59 9.32
CA THR A 518 32.39 13.54 7.85
C THR A 518 33.78 13.69 7.25
N ASP A 519 34.56 14.68 7.69
CA ASP A 519 35.93 14.91 7.24
C ASP A 519 36.84 13.69 7.53
N ARG A 520 36.66 13.02 8.69
CA ARG A 520 37.38 11.78 9.05
C ARG A 520 37.02 10.62 8.11
N ILE A 521 35.72 10.43 7.84
CA ILE A 521 35.24 9.38 6.94
C ILE A 521 35.76 9.63 5.53
N GLU A 522 35.68 10.86 5.03
CA GLU A 522 36.20 11.25 3.72
C GLU A 522 37.72 11.01 3.61
N ALA A 523 38.50 11.35 4.64
CA ALA A 523 39.93 11.08 4.68
C ALA A 523 40.25 9.57 4.63
N ARG A 524 39.52 8.75 5.39
CA ARG A 524 39.68 7.29 5.35
C ARG A 524 39.31 6.72 3.98
N VAL A 525 38.23 7.21 3.37
CA VAL A 525 37.83 6.80 2.01
C VAL A 525 38.89 7.22 0.99
N ALA A 526 39.47 8.41 1.11
CA ALA A 526 40.56 8.86 0.25
C ALA A 526 41.79 7.94 0.38
N GLU A 527 42.18 7.58 1.61
CA GLU A 527 43.28 6.63 1.86
C GLU A 527 42.99 5.24 1.28
N GLU A 528 41.76 4.72 1.43
CA GLU A 528 41.37 3.43 0.81
C GLU A 528 41.34 3.50 -0.73
N THR A 529 41.07 4.67 -1.29
CA THR A 529 41.11 4.95 -2.74
C THR A 529 42.55 4.90 -3.24
N GLU A 530 43.46 5.58 -2.55
CA GLU A 530 44.88 5.66 -2.90
C GLU A 530 45.59 4.30 -2.77
N ASN A 531 45.21 3.52 -1.75
CA ASN A 531 45.72 2.16 -1.53
C ASN A 531 45.13 1.10 -2.49
N GLY A 532 44.29 1.49 -3.45
CA GLY A 532 43.70 0.61 -4.46
C GLY A 532 42.70 -0.44 -3.92
N ARG A 533 42.32 -0.36 -2.63
CA ARG A 533 41.45 -1.34 -1.96
C ARG A 533 39.95 -1.12 -2.22
N LEU A 534 39.56 0.03 -2.74
CA LEU A 534 38.16 0.28 -3.13
C LEU A 534 37.76 -0.40 -4.45
N PHE A 535 38.71 -0.63 -5.36
CA PHE A 535 38.43 -1.15 -6.71
C PHE A 535 38.80 -2.62 -6.93
N THR A 536 39.54 -3.25 -6.01
CA THR A 536 40.11 -4.60 -6.20
C THR A 536 39.29 -5.73 -5.59
N SER A 537 38.31 -5.45 -4.73
CA SER A 537 37.46 -6.48 -4.11
C SER A 537 35.98 -6.08 -4.15
N ARG A 538 35.11 -6.94 -4.70
CA ARG A 538 33.66 -6.84 -4.54
C ARG A 538 33.33 -7.08 -3.06
N ARG A 539 33.31 -6.03 -2.24
CA ARG A 539 32.86 -6.13 -0.84
C ARG A 539 31.35 -6.38 -0.83
N GLY A 540 30.93 -7.45 -0.16
CA GLY A 540 29.51 -7.75 0.03
C GLY A 540 28.88 -6.78 1.04
N MET A 541 27.57 -6.56 0.97
CA MET A 541 26.87 -5.67 1.93
C MET A 541 27.12 -6.04 3.40
N GLY A 542 27.29 -7.32 3.73
CA GLY A 542 27.59 -7.77 5.09
C GLY A 542 28.93 -7.26 5.63
N GLU A 543 29.97 -7.30 4.79
CA GLU A 543 31.32 -6.83 5.15
C GLU A 543 31.34 -5.32 5.43
N LEU A 544 30.56 -4.54 4.66
CA LEU A 544 30.39 -3.10 4.90
C LEU A 544 29.71 -2.81 6.26
N TRP A 545 28.71 -3.60 6.64
CA TRP A 545 28.07 -3.47 7.95
C TRP A 545 29.01 -3.87 9.10
N GLU A 546 29.82 -4.90 8.94
CA GLU A 546 30.82 -5.32 9.92
C GLU A 546 31.94 -4.28 10.08
N MET A 547 32.34 -3.62 8.99
CA MET A 547 33.28 -2.49 9.04
C MET A 547 32.67 -1.29 9.79
N ALA A 548 31.43 -0.92 9.47
CA ALA A 548 30.75 0.19 10.15
C ALA A 548 30.55 -0.11 11.65
N GLN A 549 30.20 -1.35 12.00
CA GLN A 549 30.04 -1.74 13.40
C GLN A 549 31.38 -1.71 14.14
N ARG A 550 32.46 -2.22 13.54
CA ARG A 550 33.80 -2.13 14.13
C ARG A 550 34.25 -0.69 14.35
N ASP A 551 33.99 0.20 13.39
CA ASP A 551 34.32 1.61 13.54
C ASP A 551 33.55 2.26 14.70
N ILE A 552 32.25 1.95 14.85
CA ILE A 552 31.44 2.41 15.99
C ILE A 552 32.05 1.89 17.30
N ASP A 553 32.37 0.60 17.36
CA ASP A 553 32.92 -0.03 18.56
C ASP A 553 34.32 0.53 18.91
N GLU A 554 35.16 0.79 17.91
CA GLU A 554 36.47 1.42 18.07
C GLU A 554 36.36 2.86 18.57
N GLN A 555 35.44 3.65 18.01
CA GLN A 555 35.18 4.99 18.52
C GLN A 555 34.72 4.91 19.98
N GLU A 556 33.68 4.12 20.27
CA GLU A 556 33.15 3.99 21.63
C GLU A 556 34.23 3.52 22.63
N ALA A 557 35.13 2.63 22.23
CA ALA A 557 36.27 2.20 23.05
C ALA A 557 37.30 3.33 23.30
N LEU A 558 37.65 4.12 22.29
CA LEU A 558 38.55 5.28 22.46
C LEU A 558 37.96 6.30 23.44
N TYR A 559 36.64 6.53 23.37
CA TYR A 559 35.95 7.44 24.28
C TYR A 559 35.87 6.90 25.71
N SER A 560 35.49 5.63 25.89
CA SER A 560 35.46 5.02 27.21
C SER A 560 36.86 4.94 27.86
N ALA A 561 37.92 4.77 27.07
CA ALA A 561 39.30 4.80 27.56
C ALA A 561 39.72 6.20 28.02
N ALA A 562 39.37 7.25 27.27
CA ALA A 562 39.63 8.64 27.65
C ALA A 562 38.88 9.06 28.94
N GLU A 563 37.66 8.55 29.16
CA GLU A 563 36.92 8.76 30.42
C GLU A 563 37.57 8.01 31.60
N GLN A 564 38.14 6.82 31.36
CA GLN A 564 38.82 6.03 32.40
C GLN A 564 40.20 6.60 32.78
N GLU A 565 41.00 7.07 31.82
CA GLU A 565 42.31 7.69 32.10
C GLU A 565 42.19 8.91 33.02
N GLU A 566 41.14 9.71 32.87
CA GLU A 566 40.89 10.88 33.73
C GLU A 566 40.38 10.52 35.12
N SER A 567 39.61 9.43 35.25
CA SER A 567 39.20 8.91 36.57
C SER A 567 40.38 8.34 37.38
N CYS A 568 41.50 8.03 36.73
CA CYS A 568 42.70 7.45 37.33
C CYS A 568 43.78 8.48 37.70
N ILE A 569 43.62 9.78 37.39
CA ILE A 569 44.55 10.83 37.85
C ILE A 569 44.21 11.19 39.31
N VAL A 570 44.60 10.33 40.24
CA VAL A 570 44.63 10.64 41.68
C VAL A 570 45.85 11.52 41.94
N VAL A 571 45.61 12.80 42.24
CA VAL A 571 46.64 13.71 42.76
C VAL A 571 47.11 13.15 44.11
N GLN A 572 48.40 12.77 44.20
CA GLN A 572 49.01 12.47 45.51
C GLN A 572 48.99 13.75 46.37
N PRO A 573 48.63 13.63 47.65
CA PRO A 573 48.31 14.76 48.53
C PRO A 573 49.47 15.73 48.79
#